data_AF-A0A0Q8HXC5-F1
#
_entry.id   AF-A0A0Q8HXC5-F1
#
_cell.length_a   1.000
_cell.length_b   1.000
_cell.length_c   1.000
_cell.angle_alpha   90.00
_cell.angle_beta   90.00
_cell.angle_gamma   90.00
#
_symmetry.space_group_name_H-M   'P 1'
#
loop_
_entity.id
_entity.type
_entity.pdbx_description
1 polymer ?
#
loop_
_entity_poly.entity_id
_entity_poly.type
_entity_poly.pdbx_seq_one_letter_code
_entity_poly.pdbx_strand_id
1 'polypeptide(L)'
;MIAVVTLLVAFPVGYFLKSHLAANVAYSIAYLWAFSYQNLYLMPDFLKDWRDDAGVSDEFPWDYGLVTLAIFLVGFGLVAAGRWVRLRRGVGVPSPA
;
A
#
# COMPACT_ATOMS: atom_id res chain seq x y z
N MET A 1 -1.98 9.05 4.07
CA MET A 1 -1.47 8.02 5.00
C MET A 1 -1.05 6.74 4.26
N ILE A 2 -1.91 6.21 3.37
CA ILE A 2 -1.66 4.97 2.61
C ILE A 2 -0.38 4.99 1.74
N ALA A 3 -0.04 6.13 1.13
CA ALA A 3 1.15 6.28 0.31
C ALA A 3 2.44 6.16 1.13
N VAL A 4 2.47 6.79 2.31
CA VAL A 4 3.63 6.75 3.24
C VAL A 4 3.86 5.31 3.71
N VAL A 5 2.81 4.62 4.15
CA VAL A 5 2.90 3.20 4.55
C VAL A 5 3.38 2.34 3.38
N THR A 6 2.88 2.59 2.18
CA THR A 6 3.31 1.86 0.98
C THR A 6 4.80 2.03 0.72
N LEU A 7 5.32 3.25 0.71
CA LEU A 7 6.74 3.52 0.46
C LEU A 7 7.65 2.94 1.55
N LEU A 8 7.25 3.04 2.83
CA LEU A 8 8.07 2.59 3.96
C LEU A 8 8.00 1.08 4.19
N VAL A 9 6.89 0.43 3.87
CA VAL A 9 6.65 -0.98 4.23
C VAL A 9 6.82 -1.90 3.03
N ALA A 10 6.34 -1.54 1.85
CA ALA A 10 6.26 -2.46 0.72
C ALA A 10 7.65 -3.01 0.31
N PHE A 11 8.63 -2.12 0.14
CA PHE A 11 9.97 -2.53 -0.28
C PHE A 11 10.71 -3.34 0.81
N PRO A 12 10.77 -2.90 2.09
CA PRO A 12 11.41 -3.70 3.14
C PRO A 12 10.76 -5.06 3.35
N VAL A 13 9.43 -5.15 3.32
CA VAL A 13 8.70 -6.42 3.48
C VAL A 13 9.06 -7.41 2.37
N GLY A 14 9.12 -6.94 1.11
CA GLY A 14 9.58 -7.75 -0.01
C GLY A 14 11.05 -8.18 0.08
N TYR A 15 11.90 -7.34 0.68
CA TYR A 15 13.30 -7.65 0.89
C TYR A 15 13.53 -8.65 2.04
N PHE A 16 12.95 -8.42 3.22
CA PHE A 16 13.26 -9.20 4.42
C PHE A 16 12.54 -10.54 4.53
N LEU A 17 11.31 -10.67 3.98
CA LEU A 17 10.57 -11.92 4.05
C LEU A 17 11.02 -12.92 2.98
N LYS A 18 11.18 -14.19 3.38
CA LYS A 18 11.57 -15.28 2.47
C LYS A 18 10.40 -15.75 1.60
N SER A 19 9.18 -15.75 2.15
CA SER A 19 7.98 -16.19 1.44
C SER A 19 7.32 -15.00 0.74
N HIS A 20 7.15 -15.10 -0.59
CA HIS A 20 6.48 -14.08 -1.40
C HIS A 20 5.00 -13.92 -1.02
N LEU A 21 4.33 -15.03 -0.70
CA LEU A 21 2.95 -14.98 -0.23
C LEU A 21 2.87 -14.22 1.10
N ALA A 22 3.78 -14.51 2.04
CA ALA A 22 3.83 -13.81 3.32
C ALA A 22 4.11 -12.31 3.14
N ALA A 23 4.99 -11.94 2.19
CA ALA A 23 5.29 -10.54 1.89
C ALA A 23 4.09 -9.79 1.32
N ASN A 24 3.39 -10.38 0.36
CA ASN A 24 2.18 -9.79 -0.21
C ASN A 24 1.06 -9.67 0.82
N VAL A 25 0.84 -10.71 1.64
CA VAL A 25 -0.19 -10.69 2.69
C VAL A 25 0.14 -9.63 3.76
N ALA A 26 1.38 -9.56 4.23
CA ALA A 26 1.80 -8.57 5.21
C ALA A 26 1.64 -7.13 4.67
N TYR A 27 2.03 -6.89 3.41
CA TYR A 27 1.81 -5.61 2.76
C TYR A 27 0.32 -5.28 2.65
N SER A 28 -0.51 -6.22 2.18
CA SER A 28 -1.97 -6.01 2.04
C SER A 28 -2.64 -5.69 3.37
N ILE A 29 -2.26 -6.35 4.46
CA ILE A 29 -2.78 -6.06 5.81
C ILE A 29 -2.38 -4.65 6.25
N ALA A 30 -1.11 -4.28 6.10
CA ALA A 30 -0.62 -2.94 6.45
C ALA A 30 -1.30 -1.84 5.62
N TYR A 31 -1.49 -2.10 4.32
CA TYR A 31 -2.19 -1.19 3.42
C TYR A 31 -3.65 -1.03 3.81
N LEU A 32 -4.37 -2.14 4.05
CA LEU A 32 -5.77 -2.13 4.45
C LEU A 32 -5.96 -1.40 5.77
N TRP A 33 -5.10 -1.66 6.75
CA TRP A 33 -5.11 -0.95 8.03
C TRP A 33 -4.96 0.56 7.83
N ALA A 34 -3.97 0.98 7.04
CA ALA A 34 -3.74 2.40 6.77
C ALA A 34 -4.92 3.05 6.01
N PHE A 35 -5.53 2.33 5.08
CA PHE A 35 -6.71 2.77 4.36
C PHE A 35 -7.91 2.94 5.29
N SER A 36 -8.18 1.96 6.15
CA SER A 36 -9.26 2.04 7.14
C SER A 36 -9.07 3.22 8.09
N TYR A 37 -7.86 3.40 8.64
CA TYR A 37 -7.57 4.54 9.51
C TYR A 37 -7.72 5.88 8.79
N GLN A 38 -7.21 6.00 7.56
CA GLN A 38 -7.37 7.21 6.77
C GLN A 38 -8.86 7.55 6.56
N ASN A 39 -9.70 6.55 6.26
CA ASN A 39 -11.15 6.77 6.11
C ASN A 39 -11.83 7.13 7.44
N LEU A 40 -11.41 6.57 8.57
CA LEU A 40 -11.96 6.94 9.88
C LEU A 40 -11.73 8.43 10.23
N TYR A 41 -10.66 9.04 9.73
CA TYR A 41 -10.39 10.47 9.92
C TYR A 41 -11.04 11.35 8.85
N LEU A 42 -11.18 10.84 7.62
CA LEU A 42 -11.88 11.57 6.55
C LEU A 42 -13.41 11.52 6.70
N MET A 43 -13.95 10.49 7.34
CA MET A 43 -15.39 10.31 7.51
C MET A 43 -16.05 11.42 8.36
N PRO A 44 -15.49 11.88 9.50
CA PRO A 44 -16.01 13.02 10.24
C PRO A 44 -16.04 14.32 9.42
N ASP A 45 -14.97 14.58 8.65
CA ASP A 45 -14.90 15.76 7.78
C ASP A 45 -15.96 15.68 6.68
N PHE A 46 -16.11 14.51 6.05
CA PHE A 46 -17.17 14.25 5.07
C PHE A 46 -18.58 14.40 5.67
N LEU A 47 -18.82 13.88 6.88
CA LEU A 47 -20.10 13.98 7.57
C LEU A 47 -20.43 15.41 8.01
N LYS A 48 -19.41 16.21 8.33
CA LYS A 48 -19.55 17.62 8.63
C LYS A 48 -19.98 18.39 7.39
N ASP A 49 -19.27 18.22 6.28
CA ASP A 49 -19.60 18.86 4.99
C ASP A 49 -21.00 18.42 4.51
N TRP A 50 -21.36 17.14 4.67
CA TRP A 50 -22.71 16.62 4.34
C TRP A 50 -23.84 17.29 5.15
N ARG A 51 -23.55 17.74 6.38
CA ARG A 51 -24.53 18.36 7.26
C ARG A 51 -24.72 19.85 6.99
N ASP A 52 -23.65 20.51 6.53
CA ASP A 52 -23.60 21.95 6.28
C ASP A 52 -23.99 22.29 4.83
N ASP A 53 -23.71 21.40 3.85
CA ASP A 53 -24.13 21.54 2.46
C ASP A 53 -25.29 20.59 2.10
N ALA A 54 -26.46 21.14 1.76
CA ALA A 54 -27.59 20.41 1.19
C ALA A 54 -27.33 19.85 -0.23
N GLY A 55 -26.09 19.95 -0.73
CA GLY A 55 -25.67 19.68 -2.11
C GLY A 55 -24.65 18.56 -2.19
N VAL A 56 -24.95 17.42 -1.54
CA VAL A 56 -24.18 16.18 -1.71
C VAL A 56 -24.21 15.85 -3.19
N SER A 57 -23.06 16.00 -3.85
CA SER A 57 -22.91 15.62 -5.24
C SER A 57 -23.24 14.12 -5.35
N ASP A 58 -24.26 13.77 -6.14
CA ASP A 58 -24.59 12.37 -6.47
C ASP A 58 -23.49 11.68 -7.30
N GLU A 59 -22.44 12.40 -7.69
CA GLU A 59 -21.31 11.83 -8.41
C GLU A 59 -20.41 11.00 -7.49
N PHE A 60 -20.29 9.72 -7.86
CA PHE A 60 -19.40 8.79 -7.18
C PHE A 60 -17.93 9.23 -7.36
N PRO A 61 -17.12 9.30 -6.28
CA PRO A 61 -15.76 9.85 -6.33
C PRO A 61 -14.76 8.84 -6.92
N TRP A 62 -14.83 8.63 -8.24
CA TRP A 62 -13.96 7.71 -8.98
C TRP A 62 -12.48 8.03 -8.82
N ASP A 63 -12.12 9.32 -8.76
CA ASP A 63 -10.72 9.76 -8.66
C ASP A 63 -10.04 9.21 -7.41
N TYR A 64 -10.71 9.28 -6.26
CA TYR A 64 -10.16 8.74 -5.02
C TYR A 64 -9.99 7.21 -5.07
N GLY A 65 -10.96 6.51 -5.65
CA GLY A 65 -10.91 5.07 -5.86
C GLY A 65 -9.76 4.66 -6.76
N LEU A 66 -9.59 5.35 -7.90
CA LEU A 66 -8.53 5.09 -8.87
C LEU A 66 -7.15 5.37 -8.29
N VAL A 67 -6.97 6.49 -7.60
CA VAL A 67 -5.69 6.83 -6.94
C VAL A 67 -5.35 5.79 -5.86
N THR A 68 -6.34 5.39 -5.06
CA THR A 68 -6.17 4.34 -4.04
C THR A 68 -5.76 3.02 -4.68
N LEU A 69 -6.44 2.59 -5.75
CA LEU A 69 -6.08 1.37 -6.47
C LEU A 69 -4.67 1.44 -7.05
N ALA A 70 -4.28 2.58 -7.63
CA ALA A 70 -2.94 2.77 -8.18
C ALA A 70 -1.85 2.62 -7.10
N ILE A 71 -2.02 3.25 -5.93
CA ILE A 71 -1.07 3.13 -4.82
C ILE A 71 -0.93 1.67 -4.36
N PHE A 72 -2.04 0.95 -4.28
CA PHE A 72 -2.04 -0.47 -3.92
C PHE A 72 -1.21 -1.32 -4.90
N LEU A 73 -1.39 -1.10 -6.20
CA LEU A 73 -0.65 -1.80 -7.25
C LEU A 73 0.85 -1.45 -7.23
N VAL A 74 1.18 -0.17 -7.02
CA VAL A 74 2.58 0.28 -6.86
C VAL A 74 3.24 -0.44 -5.69
N GLY A 75 2.54 -0.64 -4.58
CA GLY A 75 3.08 -1.37 -3.44
C GLY A 75 3.40 -2.83 -3.73
N PHE A 76 2.57 -3.56 -4.48
CA PHE A 76 2.95 -4.90 -4.92
C PHE A 76 4.19 -4.90 -5.82
N GLY A 77 4.30 -3.90 -6.69
CA GLY A 77 5.52 -3.68 -7.48
C GLY A 77 6.76 -3.50 -6.61
N LEU A 78 6.66 -2.70 -5.53
CA LEU A 78 7.74 -2.49 -4.56
C LEU A 78 8.09 -3.76 -3.77
N VAL A 79 7.09 -4.55 -3.36
CA VAL A 79 7.31 -5.86 -2.73
C VAL A 79 8.08 -6.79 -3.67
N ALA A 80 7.66 -6.88 -4.93
CA ALA A 80 8.35 -7.67 -5.95
C ALA A 80 9.78 -7.17 -6.20
N ALA A 81 9.98 -5.85 -6.25
CA ALA A 81 11.29 -5.23 -6.42
C ALA A 81 12.23 -5.55 -5.23
N GLY A 82 11.74 -5.44 -3.99
CA GLY A 82 12.52 -5.79 -2.79
C GLY A 82 12.99 -7.25 -2.81
N ARG A 83 12.10 -8.17 -3.22
CA ARG A 83 12.45 -9.59 -3.39
C ARG A 83 13.51 -9.78 -4.48
N TRP A 84 13.34 -9.13 -5.62
CA TRP A 84 14.28 -9.23 -6.75
C TRP A 84 15.68 -8.75 -6.37
N VAL A 85 15.79 -7.63 -5.63
CA VAL A 85 17.07 -7.14 -5.10
C VAL A 85 17.72 -8.17 -4.18
N ARG A 86 16.94 -8.81 -3.28
CA ARG A 86 17.46 -9.88 -2.41
C ARG A 86 17.97 -11.08 -3.19
N LEU A 87 17.24 -11.55 -4.19
CA LEU A 87 17.65 -12.69 -5.01
C LEU A 87 18.97 -12.39 -5.74
N ARG A 88 19.10 -11.18 -6.30
CA ARG A 88 20.35 -10.75 -6.95
C ARG A 88 21.54 -10.70 -6.00
N ARG A 89 21.33 -10.28 -4.76
CA ARG A 89 22.38 -10.25 -3.72
C ARG A 89 22.75 -11.65 -3.20
N GLY A 90 21.81 -12.60 -3.22
CA GLY A 90 22.05 -13.99 -2.78
C GLY A 90 22.84 -14.85 -3.77
N VAL A 91 22.92 -14.45 -5.05
CA VAL A 91 23.65 -15.19 -6.11
C VAL A 91 25.15 -14.80 -6.16
N GLY A 92 25.60 -13.87 -5.33
CA GLY A 92 26.92 -13.22 -5.42
C GLY A 92 28.11 -13.88 -4.70
N VAL A 93 28.02 -15.12 -4.19
CA VAL A 93 29.20 -15.79 -3.62
C VAL A 93 29.34 -17.20 -4.21
N PRO A 94 30.09 -17.37 -5.30
CA PRO A 94 30.68 -18.65 -5.63
C PRO A 94 31.66 -19.02 -4.50
N SER A 95 31.44 -20.15 -3.83
CA SER A 95 32.46 -20.77 -2.99
C SER A 95 33.65 -21.08 -3.88
N PRO A 96 34.87 -20.59 -3.60
CA PRO A 96 36.05 -21.19 -4.20
C PRO A 96 36.10 -22.66 -3.75
N ALA A 97 36.31 -23.53 -4.72
CA ALA A 97 36.45 -24.98 -4.56
C ALA A 97 37.72 -25.34 -3.80
#